data_AF-A0AAE0EN65-F1
#
_entry.id   AF-A0AAE0EN65-F1
#
_cell.length_a   1.000
_cell.length_b   1.000
_cell.length_c   1.000
_cell.angle_alpha   90.00
_cell.angle_beta   90.00
_cell.angle_gamma   90.00
#
_symmetry.space_group_name_H-M   'P 1'
#
loop_
_entity.id
_entity.type
_entity.pdbx_description
1 polymer ?
#
loop_
_entity_poly.entity_id
_entity_poly.type
_entity_poly.pdbx_seq_one_letter_code
_entity_poly.pdbx_strand_id
1 'polypeptide(L)'
;MTNAGGTNLNRIHLEKAKFSELESRPQALLRANSQISDMSSKPYEYAVGQEVLCCDTEGSAPKPGTVRKIVEEIYTVRLKSGSQVEVSDFSLAPSLKKNEEVKYARKDGKKVLAVVLSVDISIWPPSYTIREEGGAERETEGTRLVPLVIAAKFDKEAAKELEAAQAEAAMRALLEEEEREQQRKMKAEAKAKAKAEAAEAKAKANMEKAKLEARQKASAQAQLKTEANQVKLQQDEEENAKANEEAEARRALKQKLEEEAAARIEEAKVLKAAKEKERKAKQKAAKLARQAEEQAERELAEEAAAKEAAAEAARLAELKREEEAASARAAAAAAEAAAKAIEAARVSKEKAAAERLAAEKAMAEKVAAEKAMAEAALAAEAKAEAEAARAAKEKAAAESRIQKEQEALRAQAEQAQVTAAAEKRAEEAAAQAREQVDAEQQAHKRAVDDEAAQREAEERRKAKAKNKKQAKKQRMKAQAEEEPETPAEEDETEGLEEPEEPRNRAPAATSKKGGKKKKGSTKAAQPHVDSLNTKNSASDWQLWVCLAGFVVLVAVGLMLHLSKQ
;
A
#
# COMPACT_ATOMS: atom_id res chain seq x y z
N MET A 1 -35.92 -35.30 -52.79
CA MET A 1 -35.00 -36.35 -52.34
C MET A 1 -33.91 -35.71 -51.48
N THR A 2 -33.39 -36.44 -50.49
CA THR A 2 -32.51 -35.90 -49.45
C THR A 2 -31.04 -35.84 -49.88
N ASN A 3 -30.33 -34.79 -49.44
CA ASN A 3 -28.87 -34.82 -49.37
C ASN A 3 -28.43 -34.11 -48.09
N ALA A 4 -27.84 -34.85 -47.15
CA ALA A 4 -27.48 -34.36 -45.82
C ALA A 4 -26.16 -34.98 -45.39
N GLY A 5 -25.08 -34.19 -45.40
CA GLY A 5 -23.74 -34.62 -45.06
C GLY A 5 -22.86 -33.44 -44.66
N GLY A 6 -22.75 -33.21 -43.35
CA GLY A 6 -21.85 -32.21 -42.75
C GLY A 6 -21.18 -32.82 -41.52
N THR A 7 -19.87 -33.03 -41.58
CA THR A 7 -19.13 -33.88 -40.64
C THR A 7 -18.74 -33.16 -39.35
N ASN A 8 -18.91 -33.83 -38.21
CA ASN A 8 -18.67 -33.27 -36.88
C ASN A 8 -17.35 -33.78 -36.28
N LEU A 9 -16.23 -33.48 -36.95
CA LEU A 9 -14.91 -34.06 -36.66
C LEU A 9 -14.19 -33.43 -35.44
N ASN A 10 -14.54 -32.21 -35.04
CA ASN A 10 -13.79 -31.46 -34.02
C ASN A 10 -13.96 -31.99 -32.57
N ARG A 11 -14.85 -32.96 -32.31
CA ARG A 11 -15.10 -33.45 -30.95
C ARG A 11 -14.08 -34.49 -30.46
N ILE A 12 -13.47 -35.26 -31.36
CA ILE A 12 -12.65 -36.43 -31.01
C ILE A 12 -11.23 -36.06 -30.51
N HIS A 13 -10.70 -34.90 -30.93
CA HIS A 13 -9.36 -34.48 -30.51
C HIS A 13 -9.27 -33.95 -29.07
N LEU A 14 -10.39 -33.58 -28.43
CA LEU A 14 -10.37 -32.94 -27.11
C LEU A 14 -10.29 -33.93 -25.93
N GLU A 15 -10.68 -35.20 -26.13
CA GLU A 15 -10.66 -36.21 -25.06
C GLU A 15 -9.30 -36.91 -24.94
N LYS A 16 -8.59 -37.14 -26.06
CA LYS A 16 -7.26 -37.76 -26.03
C LYS A 16 -6.23 -36.96 -25.22
N ALA A 17 -6.35 -35.63 -25.16
CA ALA A 17 -5.48 -34.77 -24.36
C ALA A 17 -5.64 -34.97 -22.83
N LYS A 18 -6.80 -35.45 -22.36
CA LYS A 18 -7.06 -35.65 -20.92
C LYS A 18 -6.61 -37.00 -20.39
N PHE A 19 -6.40 -37.98 -21.26
CA PHE A 19 -6.03 -39.34 -20.82
C PHE A 19 -4.53 -39.47 -20.53
N SER A 20 -3.68 -38.80 -21.34
CA SER A 20 -2.22 -38.78 -21.16
C SER A 20 -1.73 -38.11 -19.88
N GLU A 21 -2.57 -37.31 -19.22
CA GLU A 21 -2.21 -36.59 -17.98
C GLU A 21 -2.38 -37.46 -16.71
N LEU A 22 -3.14 -38.55 -16.79
CA LEU A 22 -3.44 -39.43 -15.64
C LEU A 22 -2.39 -40.52 -15.40
N GLU A 23 -1.79 -41.09 -16.45
CA GLU A 23 -0.77 -42.15 -16.33
C GLU A 23 0.60 -41.65 -15.83
N SER A 24 0.86 -40.34 -15.86
CA SER A 24 2.12 -39.75 -15.37
C SER A 24 2.23 -39.73 -13.83
N ARG A 25 1.09 -39.61 -13.13
CA ARG A 25 1.04 -39.36 -11.68
C ARG A 25 1.70 -40.41 -10.77
N PRO A 26 1.57 -41.74 -10.97
CA PRO A 26 2.15 -42.72 -10.03
C PRO A 26 3.68 -42.76 -10.05
N GLN A 27 4.34 -42.48 -11.19
CA GLN A 27 5.81 -42.48 -11.26
C GLN A 27 6.43 -41.26 -10.57
N ALA A 28 5.72 -40.12 -10.53
CA ALA A 28 6.19 -38.92 -9.84
C ALA A 28 6.33 -39.14 -8.32
N LEU A 29 5.37 -39.83 -7.70
CA LEU A 29 5.40 -40.14 -6.26
C LEU A 29 6.52 -41.11 -5.87
N LEU A 30 6.84 -42.06 -6.75
CA LEU A 30 7.96 -42.99 -6.51
C LEU A 30 9.33 -42.30 -6.55
N ARG A 31 9.52 -41.31 -7.44
CA ARG A 31 10.76 -40.49 -7.43
C ARG A 31 10.82 -39.54 -6.24
N ALA A 32 9.69 -38.94 -5.83
CA ALA A 32 9.65 -38.09 -4.65
C ALA A 32 10.12 -38.85 -3.39
N ASN A 33 9.68 -40.09 -3.20
CA ASN A 33 10.10 -40.90 -2.05
C ASN A 33 11.59 -41.32 -2.08
N SER A 34 12.20 -41.54 -3.25
CA SER A 34 13.64 -41.85 -3.30
C SER A 34 14.52 -40.62 -3.02
N GLN A 35 14.06 -39.41 -3.37
CA GLN A 35 14.79 -38.17 -3.05
C GLN A 35 14.72 -37.81 -1.55
N ILE A 36 13.71 -38.27 -0.81
CA ILE A 36 13.63 -38.06 0.64
C ILE A 36 14.73 -38.82 1.39
N SER A 37 15.15 -39.99 0.90
CA SER A 37 16.30 -40.72 1.45
C SER A 37 17.66 -40.03 1.22
N ASP A 38 17.85 -39.35 0.09
CA ASP A 38 19.09 -38.58 -0.20
C ASP A 38 19.11 -37.19 0.47
N MET A 39 18.02 -36.76 1.09
CA MET A 39 18.01 -35.61 2.02
C MET A 39 18.60 -35.97 3.40
N SER A 40 19.29 -37.12 3.51
CA SER A 40 19.97 -37.61 4.70
C SER A 40 21.14 -36.71 5.12
N SER A 41 20.80 -35.61 5.81
CA SER A 41 21.70 -34.71 6.53
C SER A 41 23.01 -34.39 5.80
N LYS A 42 23.01 -33.31 5.00
CA LYS A 42 24.26 -32.58 4.74
C LYS A 42 24.99 -32.39 6.08
N PRO A 43 26.30 -32.66 6.17
CA PRO A 43 27.04 -32.53 7.42
C PRO A 43 26.93 -31.10 7.96
N TYR A 44 27.07 -30.97 9.28
CA TYR A 44 26.93 -29.68 9.94
C TYR A 44 27.92 -28.66 9.36
N GLU A 45 27.40 -27.60 8.74
CA GLU A 45 28.20 -26.61 8.01
C GLU A 45 28.82 -25.60 8.98
N TYR A 46 30.13 -25.74 9.22
CA TYR A 46 30.85 -24.91 10.19
C TYR A 46 31.14 -23.51 9.63
N ALA A 47 30.84 -22.46 10.39
CA ALA A 47 31.06 -21.08 9.96
C ALA A 47 32.51 -20.62 10.20
N VAL A 48 33.06 -19.78 9.31
CA VAL A 48 34.36 -19.11 9.56
C VAL A 48 34.28 -18.26 10.84
N GLY A 49 35.21 -18.48 11.76
CA GLY A 49 35.21 -17.88 13.11
C GLY A 49 34.53 -18.72 14.20
N GLN A 50 33.94 -19.87 13.88
CA GLN A 50 33.35 -20.80 14.87
C GLN A 50 34.43 -21.48 15.73
N GLU A 51 34.22 -21.56 17.05
CA GLU A 51 34.99 -22.46 17.93
C GLU A 51 34.63 -23.93 17.66
N VAL A 52 35.63 -24.77 17.40
CA VAL A 52 35.49 -26.19 17.08
C VAL A 52 36.49 -27.03 17.88
N LEU A 53 36.13 -28.29 18.12
CA LEU A 53 37.06 -29.36 18.48
C LEU A 53 37.47 -30.08 17.19
N CYS A 54 38.74 -30.44 17.06
CA CYS A 54 39.21 -31.20 15.90
C CYS A 54 40.26 -32.25 16.27
N CYS A 55 40.29 -33.35 15.52
CA CYS A 55 41.33 -34.38 15.58
C CYS A 55 42.22 -34.27 14.32
N ASP A 56 43.53 -34.16 14.51
CA ASP A 56 44.52 -34.01 13.44
C ASP A 56 45.03 -35.35 12.90
N THR A 57 44.95 -36.42 13.70
CA THR A 57 44.96 -37.81 13.21
C THR A 57 43.84 -38.62 13.84
N GLU A 58 43.44 -39.72 13.21
CA GLU A 58 42.51 -40.68 13.80
C GLU A 58 43.06 -41.18 15.16
N GLY A 59 42.21 -41.23 16.18
CA GLY A 59 42.60 -41.59 17.55
C GLY A 59 43.41 -40.53 18.32
N SER A 60 43.68 -39.34 17.75
CA SER A 60 44.28 -38.23 18.50
C SER A 60 43.28 -37.61 19.50
N ALA A 61 43.77 -37.12 20.63
CA ALA A 61 42.92 -36.40 21.59
C ALA A 61 42.41 -35.07 20.98
N PRO A 62 41.10 -34.74 21.12
CA PRO A 62 40.50 -33.61 20.43
C PRO A 62 41.08 -32.25 20.89
N LYS A 63 41.50 -31.45 19.93
CA LYS A 63 42.16 -30.15 20.14
C LYS A 63 41.18 -29.00 19.86
N PRO A 64 41.02 -28.02 20.77
CA PRO A 64 40.18 -26.86 20.52
C PRO A 64 40.87 -25.87 19.57
N GLY A 65 40.08 -25.32 18.64
CA GLY A 65 40.52 -24.34 17.65
C GLY A 65 39.38 -23.47 17.11
N THR A 66 39.66 -22.74 16.04
CA THR A 66 38.71 -21.85 15.36
C THR A 66 38.83 -22.01 13.85
N VAL A 67 37.70 -22.21 13.15
CA VAL A 67 37.67 -22.29 11.68
C VAL A 67 38.14 -20.96 11.07
N ARG A 68 39.09 -21.01 10.13
CA ARG A 68 39.68 -19.83 9.46
C ARG A 68 39.39 -19.73 7.97
N LYS A 69 39.25 -20.87 7.30
CA LYS A 69 38.99 -20.96 5.86
C LYS A 69 38.25 -22.29 5.60
N ILE A 70 37.44 -22.31 4.55
CA ILE A 70 36.72 -23.48 4.06
C ILE A 70 36.98 -23.53 2.55
N VAL A 71 37.37 -24.69 2.03
CA VAL A 71 37.59 -24.95 0.60
C VAL A 71 37.19 -26.39 0.33
N GLU A 72 36.16 -26.61 -0.49
CA GLU A 72 35.82 -27.96 -1.02
C GLU A 72 35.78 -29.03 0.10
N GLU A 73 34.97 -28.78 1.13
CA GLU A 73 34.76 -29.64 2.33
C GLU A 73 35.99 -29.78 3.26
N ILE A 74 37.13 -29.18 2.92
CA ILE A 74 38.32 -29.06 3.78
C ILE A 74 38.26 -27.75 4.59
N TYR A 75 38.46 -27.87 5.89
CA TYR A 75 38.43 -26.77 6.86
C TYR A 75 39.83 -26.49 7.40
N THR A 76 40.35 -25.29 7.16
CA THR A 76 41.59 -24.82 7.82
C THR A 76 41.22 -24.32 9.23
N VAL A 77 41.58 -25.07 10.26
CA VAL A 77 41.37 -24.72 11.67
C VAL A 77 42.66 -24.17 12.28
N ARG A 78 42.56 -23.03 12.99
CA ARG A 78 43.64 -22.54 13.85
C ARG A 78 43.43 -23.07 15.27
N LEU A 79 44.32 -23.93 15.74
CA LEU A 79 44.32 -24.46 17.10
C LEU A 79 44.61 -23.35 18.12
N LYS A 80 44.21 -23.57 19.39
CA LYS A 80 44.57 -22.65 20.49
C LYS A 80 46.07 -22.59 20.79
N SER A 81 46.89 -23.50 20.23
CA SER A 81 48.36 -23.42 20.19
C SER A 81 48.92 -22.41 19.17
N GLY A 82 48.07 -21.82 18.31
CA GLY A 82 48.48 -20.97 17.19
C GLY A 82 48.77 -21.72 15.88
N SER A 83 49.01 -23.03 15.95
CA SER A 83 49.15 -23.92 14.79
C SER A 83 47.91 -23.90 13.90
N GLN A 84 48.07 -24.15 12.60
CA GLN A 84 46.97 -24.34 11.66
C GLN A 84 47.02 -25.77 11.12
N VAL A 85 45.85 -26.41 11.03
CA VAL A 85 45.66 -27.79 10.52
C VAL A 85 44.51 -27.76 9.52
N GLU A 86 44.61 -28.55 8.46
CA GLU A 86 43.54 -28.74 7.48
C GLU A 86 42.89 -30.10 7.74
N VAL A 87 41.57 -30.11 7.94
CA VAL A 87 40.79 -31.27 8.36
C VAL A 87 39.47 -31.36 7.59
N SER A 88 38.93 -32.56 7.42
CA SER A 88 37.58 -32.79 6.91
C SER A 88 36.51 -32.50 7.98
N ASP A 89 35.26 -32.42 7.55
CA ASP A 89 34.06 -32.34 8.40
C ASP A 89 33.98 -33.47 9.44
N PHE A 90 34.31 -34.72 9.09
CA PHE A 90 34.36 -35.86 10.00
C PHE A 90 35.40 -35.72 11.14
N SER A 91 36.41 -34.87 10.93
CA SER A 91 37.42 -34.51 11.92
C SER A 91 37.10 -33.22 12.68
N LEU A 92 35.85 -32.74 12.62
CA LEU A 92 35.32 -31.60 13.38
C LEU A 92 34.14 -31.96 14.29
N ALA A 93 34.05 -31.26 15.41
CA ALA A 93 32.86 -31.18 16.28
C ALA A 93 32.67 -29.75 16.82
N PRO A 94 31.44 -29.28 17.10
CA PRO A 94 31.22 -27.95 17.67
C PRO A 94 31.75 -27.87 19.12
N SER A 95 32.50 -26.80 19.45
CA SER A 95 33.12 -26.61 20.78
C SER A 95 32.13 -26.05 21.82
N LEU A 96 31.04 -26.79 22.05
CA LEU A 96 29.97 -26.44 23.00
C LEU A 96 30.42 -26.55 24.45
N LYS A 97 29.87 -25.68 25.31
CA LYS A 97 30.09 -25.64 26.76
C LYS A 97 28.89 -26.21 27.51
N LYS A 98 29.10 -26.63 28.76
CA LYS A 98 28.00 -26.98 29.68
C LYS A 98 27.13 -25.75 29.93
N ASN A 99 25.81 -25.97 29.94
CA ASN A 99 24.74 -24.98 30.00
C ASN A 99 24.67 -24.05 28.76
N GLU A 100 25.29 -24.41 27.63
CA GLU A 100 25.12 -23.68 26.36
C GLU A 100 23.82 -24.11 25.65
N GLU A 101 23.11 -23.14 25.08
CA GLU A 101 21.85 -23.34 24.37
C GLU A 101 22.06 -23.56 22.87
N VAL A 102 21.37 -24.57 22.32
CA VAL A 102 21.58 -25.07 20.96
C VAL A 102 20.24 -25.42 20.28
N LYS A 103 20.16 -25.31 18.95
CA LYS A 103 19.08 -25.94 18.17
C LYS A 103 19.50 -27.39 17.87
N TYR A 104 18.83 -28.36 18.48
CA TYR A 104 19.03 -29.81 18.25
C TYR A 104 18.18 -30.30 17.08
N ALA A 105 18.79 -30.95 16.09
CA ALA A 105 18.12 -31.62 14.98
C ALA A 105 17.72 -33.06 15.35
N ARG A 106 16.42 -33.30 15.55
CA ARG A 106 15.85 -34.63 15.82
C ARG A 106 15.86 -35.52 14.57
N LYS A 107 15.71 -36.84 14.79
CA LYS A 107 15.57 -37.85 13.73
C LYS A 107 14.30 -37.68 12.85
N ASP A 108 13.32 -36.87 13.26
CA ASP A 108 12.16 -36.50 12.45
C ASP A 108 12.37 -35.21 11.63
N GLY A 109 13.62 -34.72 11.54
CA GLY A 109 14.00 -33.51 10.82
C GLY A 109 13.69 -32.20 11.56
N LYS A 110 12.97 -32.25 12.68
CA LYS A 110 12.61 -31.03 13.42
C LYS A 110 13.78 -30.51 14.24
N LYS A 111 13.95 -29.19 14.21
CA LYS A 111 14.91 -28.47 15.06
C LYS A 111 14.17 -28.00 16.31
N VAL A 112 14.65 -28.39 17.50
CA VAL A 112 14.10 -28.00 18.81
C VAL A 112 15.15 -27.30 19.64
N LEU A 113 14.75 -26.47 20.60
CA LEU A 113 15.70 -25.88 21.56
C LEU A 113 16.14 -26.93 22.58
N ALA A 114 17.42 -26.90 22.94
CA ALA A 114 18.01 -27.77 23.94
C ALA A 114 19.19 -27.09 24.66
N VAL A 115 19.49 -27.56 25.87
CA VAL A 115 20.62 -27.10 26.70
C VAL A 115 21.61 -28.24 26.87
N VAL A 116 22.91 -27.98 26.66
CA VAL A 116 23.98 -28.99 26.84
C VAL A 116 24.24 -29.23 28.34
N LEU A 117 23.93 -30.41 28.84
CA LEU A 117 24.15 -30.81 30.25
C LEU A 117 25.57 -31.31 30.50
N SER A 118 26.16 -32.02 29.54
CA SER A 118 27.50 -32.59 29.60
C SER A 118 28.06 -32.82 28.20
N VAL A 119 29.39 -32.77 28.09
CA VAL A 119 30.14 -33.12 26.89
C VAL A 119 31.21 -34.13 27.30
N ASP A 120 31.18 -35.32 26.71
CA ASP A 120 32.26 -36.29 26.81
C ASP A 120 33.18 -36.15 25.59
N ILE A 121 34.44 -35.78 25.85
CA ILE A 121 35.51 -35.61 24.86
C ILE A 121 36.55 -36.74 24.93
N SER A 122 36.34 -37.76 25.76
CA SER A 122 37.18 -38.98 25.81
C SER A 122 36.84 -39.98 24.71
N ILE A 123 35.75 -39.76 23.98
CA ILE A 123 35.32 -40.52 22.80
C ILE A 123 35.30 -39.56 21.60
N TRP A 124 35.69 -40.03 20.40
CA TRP A 124 35.55 -39.28 19.14
C TRP A 124 34.57 -40.00 18.19
N PRO A 125 33.60 -39.30 17.56
CA PRO A 125 33.23 -37.90 17.81
C PRO A 125 32.70 -37.68 19.25
N PRO A 126 32.76 -36.46 19.80
CA PRO A 126 32.35 -36.21 21.19
C PRO A 126 30.86 -36.48 21.39
N SER A 127 30.51 -37.01 22.56
CA SER A 127 29.11 -37.27 22.95
C SER A 127 28.57 -36.11 23.77
N TYR A 128 27.36 -35.66 23.45
CA TYR A 128 26.71 -34.53 24.11
C TYR A 128 25.42 -35.00 24.78
N THR A 129 25.36 -34.90 26.11
CA THR A 129 24.09 -35.04 26.83
C THR A 129 23.37 -33.70 26.76
N ILE A 130 22.18 -33.66 26.17
CA ILE A 130 21.33 -32.47 26.04
C ILE A 130 20.01 -32.66 26.78
N ARG A 131 19.42 -31.57 27.25
CA ARG A 131 18.02 -31.51 27.70
C ARG A 131 17.22 -30.69 26.70
N GLU A 132 16.24 -31.31 26.06
CA GLU A 132 15.27 -30.62 25.20
C GLU A 132 14.38 -29.69 26.03
N GLU A 133 13.82 -28.64 25.42
CA GLU A 133 12.89 -27.69 26.05
C GLU A 133 11.72 -28.38 26.80
N GLY A 134 11.23 -29.51 26.28
CA GLY A 134 10.23 -30.36 26.94
C GLY A 134 10.75 -31.22 28.11
N GLY A 135 11.91 -30.90 28.67
CA GLY A 135 12.53 -31.58 29.82
C GLY A 135 13.19 -32.93 29.53
N ALA A 136 13.04 -33.48 28.32
CA ALA A 136 13.57 -34.79 27.96
C ALA A 136 15.10 -34.74 27.75
N GLU A 137 15.82 -35.64 28.42
CA GLU A 137 17.28 -35.76 28.29
C GLU A 137 17.66 -36.81 27.23
N ARG A 138 18.69 -36.52 26.43
CA ARG A 138 19.17 -37.36 25.33
C ARG A 138 20.67 -37.26 25.17
N GLU A 139 21.31 -38.34 24.78
CA GLU A 139 22.66 -38.32 24.22
C GLU A 139 22.60 -38.16 22.69
N THR A 140 23.52 -37.38 22.14
CA THR A 140 23.65 -37.15 20.69
C THR A 140 25.07 -36.78 20.30
N GLU A 141 25.44 -37.09 19.06
CA GLU A 141 26.64 -36.56 18.40
C GLU A 141 26.49 -35.05 18.14
N GLY A 142 27.62 -34.34 18.08
CA GLY A 142 27.68 -32.90 17.79
C GLY A 142 27.18 -32.50 16.40
N THR A 143 27.15 -33.44 15.44
CA THR A 143 26.61 -33.26 14.08
C THR A 143 25.14 -32.82 14.05
N ARG A 144 24.39 -33.03 15.15
CA ARG A 144 22.99 -32.63 15.30
C ARG A 144 22.79 -31.34 16.10
N LEU A 145 23.85 -30.65 16.52
CA LEU A 145 23.78 -29.49 17.43
C LEU A 145 24.25 -28.19 16.76
N VAL A 146 23.33 -27.25 16.60
CA VAL A 146 23.61 -25.91 16.06
C VAL A 146 23.73 -24.90 17.21
N PRO A 147 24.89 -24.25 17.46
CA PRO A 147 25.01 -23.18 18.45
C PRO A 147 24.07 -22.02 18.12
N LEU A 148 23.29 -21.52 19.08
CA LEU A 148 22.32 -20.45 18.82
C LEU A 148 22.96 -19.14 18.33
N VAL A 149 24.19 -18.85 18.75
CA VAL A 149 25.01 -17.71 18.28
C VAL A 149 25.25 -17.75 16.76
N ILE A 150 25.23 -18.94 16.17
CA ILE A 150 25.40 -19.16 14.73
C ILE A 150 24.04 -19.22 14.03
N ALA A 151 23.06 -19.88 14.65
CA ALA A 151 21.69 -19.88 14.15
C ALA A 151 21.14 -18.45 13.98
N ALA A 152 21.37 -17.56 14.94
CA ALA A 152 20.96 -16.15 14.88
C ALA A 152 21.69 -15.31 13.80
N LYS A 153 22.71 -15.84 13.13
CA LYS A 153 23.30 -15.26 11.92
C LYS A 153 22.58 -15.77 10.67
N PHE A 154 22.44 -17.09 10.53
CA PHE A 154 21.70 -17.70 9.43
C PHE A 154 20.23 -17.25 9.39
N ASP A 155 19.56 -17.13 10.53
CA ASP A 155 18.18 -16.64 10.63
C ASP A 155 18.05 -15.18 10.11
N LYS A 156 19.12 -14.35 10.21
CA LYS A 156 19.17 -12.99 9.65
C LYS A 156 19.55 -12.94 8.17
N GLU A 157 20.35 -13.90 7.70
CA GLU A 157 20.74 -14.00 6.29
C GLU A 157 19.59 -14.53 5.45
N ALA A 158 18.91 -15.59 5.91
CA ALA A 158 17.67 -16.10 5.33
C ALA A 158 16.53 -15.05 5.35
N ALA A 159 16.45 -14.19 6.38
CA ALA A 159 15.51 -13.08 6.39
C ALA A 159 15.78 -12.07 5.27
N LYS A 160 17.06 -11.75 4.99
CA LYS A 160 17.45 -10.88 3.87
C LYS A 160 17.21 -11.54 2.51
N GLU A 161 17.47 -12.83 2.36
CA GLU A 161 17.14 -13.56 1.13
C GLU A 161 15.62 -13.56 0.88
N LEU A 162 14.81 -13.73 1.93
CA LEU A 162 13.35 -13.65 1.83
C LEU A 162 12.87 -12.24 1.48
N GLU A 163 13.44 -11.20 2.08
CA GLU A 163 13.17 -9.78 1.75
C GLU A 163 13.56 -9.47 0.30
N ALA A 164 14.73 -9.93 -0.16
CA ALA A 164 15.19 -9.77 -1.54
C ALA A 164 14.28 -10.52 -2.55
N ALA A 165 13.86 -11.75 -2.23
CA ALA A 165 12.93 -12.51 -3.05
C ALA A 165 11.53 -11.87 -3.11
N GLN A 166 11.07 -11.26 -2.02
CA GLN A 166 9.83 -10.47 -2.00
C GLN A 166 9.96 -9.19 -2.84
N ALA A 167 11.10 -8.50 -2.79
CA ALA A 167 11.37 -7.33 -3.62
C ALA A 167 11.45 -7.67 -5.12
N GLU A 168 12.08 -8.80 -5.49
CA GLU A 168 12.08 -9.30 -6.88
C GLU A 168 10.67 -9.67 -7.34
N ALA A 169 9.89 -10.37 -6.51
CA ALA A 169 8.50 -10.71 -6.81
C ALA A 169 7.62 -9.46 -7.01
N ALA A 170 7.81 -8.42 -6.19
CA ALA A 170 7.12 -7.14 -6.32
C ALA A 170 7.49 -6.40 -7.62
N MET A 171 8.78 -6.31 -7.96
CA MET A 171 9.23 -5.73 -9.24
C MET A 171 8.69 -6.50 -10.45
N ARG A 172 8.64 -7.84 -10.36
CA ARG A 172 8.07 -8.70 -11.41
C ARG A 172 6.55 -8.51 -11.56
N ALA A 173 5.82 -8.29 -10.47
CA ALA A 173 4.39 -7.98 -10.51
C ALA A 173 4.09 -6.62 -11.16
N LEU A 174 4.92 -5.60 -10.89
CA LEU A 174 4.82 -4.29 -11.54
C LEU A 174 5.08 -4.37 -13.04
N LEU A 175 6.11 -5.12 -13.47
CA LEU A 175 6.39 -5.38 -14.89
C LEU A 175 5.21 -6.10 -15.58
N GLU A 176 4.59 -7.08 -14.92
CA GLU A 176 3.43 -7.77 -15.50
C GLU A 176 2.19 -6.84 -15.59
N GLU A 177 1.98 -5.92 -14.64
CA GLU A 177 0.92 -4.91 -14.78
C GLU A 177 1.20 -3.92 -15.93
N GLU A 178 2.46 -3.51 -16.14
CA GLU A 178 2.82 -2.67 -17.28
C GLU A 178 2.60 -3.40 -18.61
N GLU A 179 3.05 -4.65 -18.75
CA GLU A 179 2.78 -5.47 -19.94
C GLU A 179 1.27 -5.62 -20.19
N ARG A 180 0.48 -5.85 -19.13
CA ARG A 180 -0.98 -5.92 -19.23
C ARG A 180 -1.59 -4.57 -19.68
N GLU A 181 -1.03 -3.43 -19.29
CA GLU A 181 -1.46 -2.12 -19.80
C GLU A 181 -1.04 -1.89 -21.25
N GLN A 182 0.20 -2.22 -21.64
CA GLN A 182 0.67 -2.16 -23.03
C GLN A 182 -0.19 -3.05 -23.94
N GLN A 183 -0.53 -4.28 -23.51
CA GLN A 183 -1.47 -5.14 -24.23
C GLN A 183 -2.88 -4.52 -24.32
N ARG A 184 -3.37 -3.85 -23.28
CA ARG A 184 -4.66 -3.13 -23.32
C ARG A 184 -4.62 -1.96 -24.32
N LYS A 185 -3.52 -1.21 -24.39
CA LYS A 185 -3.28 -0.14 -25.38
C LYS A 185 -3.29 -0.71 -26.80
N MET A 186 -2.49 -1.72 -27.11
CA MET A 186 -2.47 -2.34 -28.45
C MET A 186 -3.82 -2.96 -28.84
N LYS A 187 -4.53 -3.62 -27.92
CA LYS A 187 -5.89 -4.17 -28.18
C LYS A 187 -6.92 -3.05 -28.41
N ALA A 188 -6.79 -1.89 -27.77
CA ALA A 188 -7.64 -0.72 -28.02
C ALA A 188 -7.33 -0.06 -29.37
N GLU A 189 -6.05 0.08 -29.73
CA GLU A 189 -5.61 0.66 -31.00
C GLU A 189 -6.00 -0.22 -32.19
N ALA A 190 -5.74 -1.53 -32.14
CA ALA A 190 -6.16 -2.47 -33.18
C ALA A 190 -7.68 -2.45 -33.39
N LYS A 191 -8.47 -2.31 -32.31
CA LYS A 191 -9.92 -2.15 -32.36
C LYS A 191 -10.37 -0.79 -32.91
N ALA A 192 -9.60 0.27 -32.71
CA ALA A 192 -9.83 1.57 -33.35
C ALA A 192 -9.54 1.53 -34.85
N LYS A 193 -8.41 0.93 -35.25
CA LYS A 193 -8.00 0.75 -36.65
C LYS A 193 -9.02 -0.09 -37.43
N ALA A 194 -9.38 -1.28 -36.95
CA ALA A 194 -10.38 -2.13 -37.59
C ALA A 194 -11.76 -1.44 -37.71
N LYS A 195 -12.11 -0.55 -36.77
CA LYS A 195 -13.33 0.26 -36.85
C LYS A 195 -13.24 1.37 -37.89
N ALA A 196 -12.07 1.99 -38.09
CA ALA A 196 -11.83 2.97 -39.14
C ALA A 196 -11.90 2.30 -40.53
N GLU A 197 -11.22 1.17 -40.72
CA GLU A 197 -11.25 0.37 -41.95
C GLU A 197 -12.68 -0.08 -42.30
N ALA A 198 -13.46 -0.55 -41.31
CA ALA A 198 -14.86 -0.91 -41.51
C ALA A 198 -15.76 0.29 -41.87
N ALA A 199 -15.45 1.49 -41.38
CA ALA A 199 -16.16 2.72 -41.74
C ALA A 199 -15.82 3.16 -43.17
N GLU A 200 -14.55 3.07 -43.56
CA GLU A 200 -14.08 3.39 -44.92
C GLU A 200 -14.65 2.42 -45.96
N ALA A 201 -14.64 1.11 -45.67
CA ALA A 201 -15.24 0.09 -46.52
C ALA A 201 -16.75 0.35 -46.72
N LYS A 202 -17.47 0.75 -45.66
CA LYS A 202 -18.89 1.12 -45.75
C LYS A 202 -19.11 2.41 -46.55
N ALA A 203 -18.21 3.39 -46.46
CA ALA A 203 -18.26 4.60 -47.27
C ALA A 203 -18.03 4.29 -48.76
N LYS A 204 -17.05 3.45 -49.09
CA LYS A 204 -16.77 2.97 -50.45
C LYS A 204 -17.98 2.22 -51.04
N ALA A 205 -18.57 1.28 -50.30
CA ALA A 205 -19.75 0.53 -50.74
C ALA A 205 -20.97 1.44 -50.97
N ASN A 206 -21.21 2.42 -50.09
CA ASN A 206 -22.27 3.42 -50.28
C ASN A 206 -22.05 4.27 -51.53
N MET A 207 -20.80 4.71 -51.80
CA MET A 207 -20.47 5.49 -53.00
C MET A 207 -20.64 4.66 -54.28
N GLU A 208 -20.25 3.38 -54.29
CA GLU A 208 -20.47 2.53 -55.47
C GLU A 208 -21.96 2.27 -55.71
N LYS A 209 -22.74 1.97 -54.67
CA LYS A 209 -24.20 1.85 -54.79
C LYS A 209 -24.82 3.12 -55.39
N ALA A 210 -24.41 4.31 -54.93
CA ALA A 210 -24.87 5.58 -55.48
C ALA A 210 -24.49 5.76 -56.96
N LYS A 211 -23.28 5.36 -57.37
CA LYS A 211 -22.86 5.34 -58.79
C LYS A 211 -23.70 4.36 -59.63
N LEU A 212 -24.03 3.18 -59.08
CA LEU A 212 -24.80 2.16 -59.78
C LEU A 212 -26.25 2.61 -59.96
N GLU A 213 -26.89 3.16 -58.93
CA GLU A 213 -28.21 3.80 -59.04
C GLU A 213 -28.22 4.98 -60.03
N ALA A 214 -27.17 5.81 -60.05
CA ALA A 214 -27.05 6.91 -61.02
C ALA A 214 -26.92 6.38 -62.46
N ARG A 215 -26.16 5.30 -62.66
CA ARG A 215 -25.99 4.63 -63.96
C ARG A 215 -27.28 3.97 -64.44
N GLN A 216 -28.06 3.37 -63.53
CA GLN A 216 -29.40 2.86 -63.82
C GLN A 216 -30.38 3.98 -64.21
N LYS A 217 -30.39 5.10 -63.47
CA LYS A 217 -31.23 6.27 -63.79
C LYS A 217 -30.86 6.89 -65.14
N ALA A 218 -29.57 6.99 -65.46
CA ALA A 218 -29.10 7.42 -66.78
C ALA A 218 -29.49 6.44 -67.90
N SER A 219 -29.44 5.12 -67.65
CA SER A 219 -29.90 4.09 -68.59
C SER A 219 -31.40 4.20 -68.87
N ALA A 220 -32.22 4.36 -67.83
CA ALA A 220 -33.66 4.55 -67.98
C ALA A 220 -34.01 5.84 -68.76
N GLN A 221 -33.31 6.94 -68.48
CA GLN A 221 -33.46 8.18 -69.26
C GLN A 221 -32.95 8.07 -70.72
N ALA A 222 -32.03 7.15 -71.01
CA ALA A 222 -31.63 6.84 -72.39
C ALA A 222 -32.70 6.03 -73.13
N GLN A 223 -33.34 5.05 -72.46
CA GLN A 223 -34.41 4.23 -73.03
C GLN A 223 -35.72 5.03 -73.25
N LEU A 224 -36.09 5.89 -72.30
CA LEU A 224 -37.22 6.82 -72.47
C LEU A 224 -37.01 7.80 -73.65
N LYS A 225 -35.76 8.10 -74.02
CA LYS A 225 -35.44 8.92 -75.20
C LYS A 225 -35.58 8.21 -76.55
N THR A 226 -35.78 6.88 -76.58
CA THR A 226 -35.99 6.13 -77.83
C THR A 226 -37.46 5.85 -78.15
N GLU A 227 -38.38 5.96 -77.19
CA GLU A 227 -39.82 5.65 -77.40
C GLU A 227 -40.73 6.89 -77.42
N ALA A 228 -40.30 8.01 -76.80
CA ALA A 228 -41.13 9.23 -76.62
C ALA A 228 -41.29 10.12 -77.87
N ASN A 229 -41.60 9.53 -79.03
CA ASN A 229 -41.74 10.23 -80.33
C ASN A 229 -43.10 10.00 -81.04
N GLN A 230 -44.06 9.34 -80.37
CA GLN A 230 -45.49 9.30 -80.74
C GLN A 230 -46.35 9.47 -79.46
N VAL A 231 -47.64 9.83 -79.60
CA VAL A 231 -48.62 10.11 -78.51
C VAL A 231 -48.32 11.37 -77.65
N LYS A 232 -47.26 12.12 -77.98
CA LYS A 232 -46.74 13.23 -77.17
C LYS A 232 -47.50 14.56 -77.30
N LEU A 233 -48.66 14.68 -76.64
CA LEU A 233 -49.21 15.98 -76.20
C LEU A 233 -50.28 15.91 -75.09
N GLN A 234 -50.90 14.75 -74.82
CA GLN A 234 -51.95 14.61 -73.79
C GLN A 234 -51.59 13.68 -72.62
N GLN A 235 -50.55 12.86 -72.76
CA GLN A 235 -50.03 12.03 -71.66
C GLN A 235 -48.99 12.77 -70.81
N ASP A 236 -48.22 13.69 -71.41
CA ASP A 236 -47.18 14.49 -70.75
C ASP A 236 -47.68 15.26 -69.51
N GLU A 237 -48.94 15.69 -69.46
CA GLU A 237 -49.47 16.43 -68.30
C GLU A 237 -49.81 15.49 -67.13
N GLU A 238 -50.49 14.37 -67.39
CA GLU A 238 -50.85 13.39 -66.35
C GLU A 238 -49.62 12.62 -65.83
N GLU A 239 -48.64 12.35 -66.71
CA GLU A 239 -47.37 11.73 -66.31
C GLU A 239 -46.49 12.72 -65.53
N ASN A 240 -46.44 14.02 -65.88
CA ASN A 240 -45.77 15.02 -65.05
C ASN A 240 -46.44 15.17 -63.68
N ALA A 241 -47.78 15.12 -63.60
CA ALA A 241 -48.48 15.15 -62.32
C ALA A 241 -48.07 13.98 -61.41
N LYS A 242 -48.12 12.74 -61.92
CA LYS A 242 -47.70 11.53 -61.18
C LYS A 242 -46.21 11.53 -60.86
N ALA A 243 -45.35 12.00 -61.77
CA ALA A 243 -43.91 12.13 -61.52
C ALA A 243 -43.59 13.17 -60.43
N ASN A 244 -44.39 14.25 -60.34
CA ASN A 244 -44.24 15.26 -59.30
C ASN A 244 -44.76 14.78 -57.93
N GLU A 245 -45.90 14.07 -57.88
CA GLU A 245 -46.34 13.36 -56.67
C GLU A 245 -45.31 12.34 -56.19
N GLU A 246 -44.74 11.52 -57.10
CA GLU A 246 -43.71 10.55 -56.70
C GLU A 246 -42.42 11.26 -56.23
N ALA A 247 -42.07 12.40 -56.83
CA ALA A 247 -40.95 13.23 -56.38
C ALA A 247 -41.20 13.83 -54.98
N GLU A 248 -42.41 14.29 -54.67
CA GLU A 248 -42.79 14.73 -53.31
C GLU A 248 -42.80 13.58 -52.31
N ALA A 249 -43.38 12.42 -52.66
CA ALA A 249 -43.38 11.23 -51.82
C ALA A 249 -41.94 10.79 -51.48
N ARG A 250 -41.04 10.80 -52.48
CA ARG A 250 -39.60 10.51 -52.30
C ARG A 250 -38.90 11.58 -51.45
N ARG A 251 -39.22 12.87 -51.59
CA ARG A 251 -38.71 13.97 -50.73
C ARG A 251 -39.16 13.80 -49.27
N ALA A 252 -40.45 13.52 -49.04
CA ALA A 252 -41.01 13.31 -47.72
C ALA A 252 -40.44 12.05 -47.03
N LEU A 253 -40.21 10.96 -47.78
CA LEU A 253 -39.55 9.77 -47.26
C LEU A 253 -38.08 10.04 -46.91
N LYS A 254 -37.35 10.79 -47.75
CA LYS A 254 -35.97 11.22 -47.45
C LYS A 254 -35.90 12.08 -46.19
N GLN A 255 -36.80 13.05 -46.03
CA GLN A 255 -36.90 13.88 -44.81
C GLN A 255 -37.17 13.04 -43.56
N LYS A 256 -38.07 12.05 -43.62
CA LYS A 256 -38.32 11.12 -42.49
C LYS A 256 -37.09 10.30 -42.12
N LEU A 257 -36.34 9.80 -43.09
CA LEU A 257 -35.08 9.08 -42.83
C LEU A 257 -33.99 9.99 -42.26
N GLU A 258 -33.94 11.26 -42.66
CA GLU A 258 -33.01 12.26 -42.11
C GLU A 258 -33.39 12.67 -40.67
N GLU A 259 -34.68 12.81 -40.36
CA GLU A 259 -35.19 13.03 -39.00
C GLU A 259 -34.92 11.81 -38.10
N GLU A 260 -35.14 10.59 -38.57
CA GLU A 260 -34.85 9.37 -37.82
C GLU A 260 -33.34 9.18 -37.59
N ALA A 261 -32.51 9.48 -38.59
CA ALA A 261 -31.04 9.46 -38.44
C ALA A 261 -30.56 10.50 -37.40
N ALA A 262 -31.14 11.70 -37.39
CA ALA A 262 -30.85 12.72 -36.39
C ALA A 262 -31.27 12.27 -34.98
N ALA A 263 -32.46 11.67 -34.82
CA ALA A 263 -32.92 11.14 -33.55
C ALA A 263 -31.99 10.04 -32.99
N ARG A 264 -31.57 9.09 -33.84
CA ARG A 264 -30.59 8.04 -33.48
C ARG A 264 -29.21 8.62 -33.12
N ILE A 265 -28.81 9.76 -33.69
CA ILE A 265 -27.56 10.45 -33.33
C ILE A 265 -27.66 11.07 -31.93
N GLU A 266 -28.78 11.70 -31.56
CA GLU A 266 -28.98 12.23 -30.20
C GLU A 266 -29.08 11.11 -29.16
N GLU A 267 -29.81 10.03 -29.44
CA GLU A 267 -29.84 8.85 -28.57
C GLU A 267 -28.42 8.29 -28.33
N ALA A 268 -27.61 8.19 -29.39
CA ALA A 268 -26.22 7.76 -29.28
C ALA A 268 -25.30 8.75 -28.53
N LYS A 269 -25.64 10.05 -28.47
CA LYS A 269 -24.95 11.03 -27.61
C LYS A 269 -25.33 10.83 -26.14
N VAL A 270 -26.63 10.70 -25.83
CA VAL A 270 -27.12 10.45 -24.47
C VAL A 270 -26.53 9.15 -23.91
N LEU A 271 -26.52 8.07 -24.69
CA LEU A 271 -25.98 6.77 -24.28
C LEU A 271 -24.45 6.79 -24.09
N LYS A 272 -23.71 7.63 -24.81
CA LYS A 272 -22.29 7.90 -24.53
C LYS A 272 -22.11 8.66 -23.21
N ALA A 273 -22.86 9.75 -23.01
CA ALA A 273 -22.78 10.56 -21.79
C ALA A 273 -23.13 9.76 -20.53
N ALA A 274 -24.14 8.88 -20.61
CA ALA A 274 -24.48 7.95 -19.54
C ALA A 274 -23.32 6.99 -19.20
N LYS A 275 -22.68 6.39 -20.22
CA LYS A 275 -21.51 5.50 -20.02
C LYS A 275 -20.27 6.24 -19.52
N GLU A 276 -20.12 7.53 -19.83
CA GLU A 276 -19.05 8.36 -19.28
C GLU A 276 -19.31 8.72 -17.79
N LYS A 277 -20.55 9.09 -17.43
CA LYS A 277 -20.98 9.21 -16.02
C LYS A 277 -20.71 7.91 -15.26
N GLU A 278 -21.13 6.76 -15.80
CA GLU A 278 -20.90 5.43 -15.22
C GLU A 278 -19.41 5.13 -15.01
N ARG A 279 -18.55 5.42 -16.00
CA ARG A 279 -17.10 5.22 -15.86
C ARG A 279 -16.50 6.12 -14.79
N LYS A 280 -16.90 7.39 -14.71
CA LYS A 280 -16.44 8.33 -13.68
C LYS A 280 -16.89 7.90 -12.28
N ALA A 281 -18.13 7.43 -12.13
CA ALA A 281 -18.63 6.87 -10.87
C ALA A 281 -17.83 5.64 -10.43
N LYS A 282 -17.57 4.69 -11.34
CA LYS A 282 -16.72 3.51 -11.05
C LYS A 282 -15.27 3.89 -10.72
N GLN A 283 -14.71 4.92 -11.37
CA GLN A 283 -13.37 5.42 -11.04
C GLN A 283 -13.33 6.10 -9.66
N LYS A 284 -14.36 6.86 -9.26
CA LYS A 284 -14.44 7.41 -7.89
C LYS A 284 -14.62 6.31 -6.84
N ALA A 285 -15.51 5.34 -7.09
CA ALA A 285 -15.71 4.20 -6.18
C ALA A 285 -14.43 3.36 -6.00
N ALA A 286 -13.69 3.08 -7.08
CA ALA A 286 -12.42 2.37 -7.01
C ALA A 286 -11.33 3.15 -6.26
N LYS A 287 -11.31 4.49 -6.36
CA LYS A 287 -10.40 5.33 -5.56
C LYS A 287 -10.75 5.27 -4.08
N LEU A 288 -12.03 5.43 -3.73
CA LEU A 288 -12.51 5.35 -2.34
C LEU A 288 -12.25 3.97 -1.72
N ALA A 289 -12.42 2.89 -2.48
CA ALA A 289 -12.10 1.53 -2.03
C ALA A 289 -10.61 1.40 -1.67
N ARG A 290 -9.69 1.85 -2.54
CA ARG A 290 -8.25 1.87 -2.25
C ARG A 290 -7.88 2.74 -1.04
N GLN A 291 -8.57 3.86 -0.83
CA GLN A 291 -8.33 4.71 0.34
C GLN A 291 -8.81 4.05 1.64
N ALA A 292 -9.90 3.28 1.61
CA ALA A 292 -10.35 2.50 2.77
C ALA A 292 -9.43 1.28 3.05
N GLU A 293 -8.90 0.65 2.01
CA GLU A 293 -7.89 -0.41 2.07
C GLU A 293 -6.58 0.10 2.70
N GLU A 294 -6.06 1.24 2.21
CA GLU A 294 -4.89 1.95 2.76
C GLU A 294 -5.10 2.41 4.22
N GLN A 295 -6.33 2.75 4.62
CA GLN A 295 -6.66 3.07 6.02
C GLN A 295 -6.66 1.82 6.91
N ALA A 296 -7.25 0.70 6.46
CA ALA A 296 -7.24 -0.55 7.21
C ALA A 296 -5.83 -1.14 7.37
N GLU A 297 -4.97 -1.03 6.36
CA GLU A 297 -3.55 -1.41 6.48
C GLU A 297 -2.80 -0.55 7.52
N ARG A 298 -3.11 0.75 7.62
CA ARG A 298 -2.53 1.64 8.63
C ARG A 298 -3.02 1.31 10.03
N GLU A 299 -4.31 1.08 10.22
CA GLU A 299 -4.88 0.66 11.52
C GLU A 299 -4.25 -0.66 12.00
N LEU A 300 -4.04 -1.63 11.10
CA LEU A 300 -3.34 -2.89 11.42
C LEU A 300 -1.84 -2.68 11.73
N ALA A 301 -1.16 -1.79 11.01
CA ALA A 301 0.25 -1.46 11.26
C ALA A 301 0.43 -0.71 12.60
N GLU A 302 -0.50 0.17 12.97
CA GLU A 302 -0.51 0.88 14.24
C GLU A 302 -0.81 -0.09 15.41
N GLU A 303 -1.77 -1.01 15.26
CA GLU A 303 -2.03 -2.06 16.25
C GLU A 303 -0.81 -3.00 16.42
N ALA A 304 -0.09 -3.31 15.34
CA ALA A 304 1.14 -4.10 15.40
C ALA A 304 2.27 -3.35 16.11
N ALA A 305 2.50 -2.07 15.80
CA ALA A 305 3.49 -1.23 16.45
C ALA A 305 3.19 -1.04 17.96
N ALA A 306 1.92 -0.87 18.33
CA ALA A 306 1.49 -0.79 19.72
C ALA A 306 1.77 -2.10 20.49
N LYS A 307 1.56 -3.27 19.86
CA LYS A 307 1.90 -4.59 20.44
C LYS A 307 3.41 -4.78 20.60
N GLU A 308 4.22 -4.34 19.64
CA GLU A 308 5.68 -4.41 19.73
C GLU A 308 6.23 -3.48 20.83
N ALA A 309 5.76 -2.23 20.89
CA ALA A 309 6.10 -1.29 21.96
C ALA A 309 5.68 -1.80 23.36
N ALA A 310 4.51 -2.44 23.48
CA ALA A 310 4.08 -3.08 24.72
C ALA A 310 4.99 -4.27 25.11
N ALA A 311 5.45 -5.05 24.14
CA ALA A 311 6.39 -6.16 24.38
C ALA A 311 7.81 -5.67 24.76
N GLU A 312 8.29 -4.57 24.17
CA GLU A 312 9.54 -3.94 24.58
C GLU A 312 9.43 -3.33 25.99
N ALA A 313 8.34 -2.63 26.30
CA ALA A 313 8.06 -2.11 27.64
C ALA A 313 8.00 -3.23 28.69
N ALA A 314 7.43 -4.39 28.34
CA ALA A 314 7.43 -5.57 29.22
C ALA A 314 8.85 -6.10 29.48
N ARG A 315 9.70 -6.23 28.45
CA ARG A 315 11.11 -6.63 28.60
C ARG A 315 11.92 -5.65 29.44
N LEU A 316 11.72 -4.34 29.26
CA LEU A 316 12.36 -3.31 30.08
C LEU A 316 11.90 -3.36 31.55
N ALA A 317 10.62 -3.71 31.79
CA ALA A 317 10.11 -3.94 33.14
C ALA A 317 10.58 -5.28 33.76
N GLU A 318 10.98 -6.25 32.96
CA GLU A 318 11.60 -7.51 33.42
C GLU A 318 13.07 -7.26 33.82
N LEU A 319 13.87 -6.66 32.93
CA LEU A 319 15.27 -6.29 33.20
C LEU A 319 15.43 -5.45 34.47
N LYS A 320 14.52 -4.48 34.72
CA LYS A 320 14.54 -3.69 35.97
C LYS A 320 14.30 -4.54 37.23
N ARG A 321 13.44 -5.55 37.16
CA ARG A 321 13.22 -6.49 38.28
C ARG A 321 14.42 -7.42 38.47
N GLU A 322 15.11 -7.81 37.40
CA GLU A 322 16.35 -8.57 37.51
C GLU A 322 17.47 -7.74 38.15
N GLU A 323 17.61 -6.46 37.79
CA GLU A 323 18.57 -5.54 38.41
C GLU A 323 18.26 -5.32 39.90
N GLU A 324 17.00 -5.09 40.27
CA GLU A 324 16.57 -4.98 41.67
C GLU A 324 16.82 -6.28 42.46
N ALA A 325 16.50 -7.44 41.88
CA ALA A 325 16.76 -8.74 42.50
C ALA A 325 18.26 -9.05 42.63
N ALA A 326 19.08 -8.63 41.67
CA ALA A 326 20.54 -8.75 41.74
C ALA A 326 21.11 -7.83 42.83
N SER A 327 20.61 -6.60 42.94
CA SER A 327 20.95 -5.67 44.02
C SER A 327 20.62 -6.23 45.40
N ALA A 328 19.41 -6.77 45.58
CA ALA A 328 18.98 -7.42 46.82
C ALA A 328 19.84 -8.63 47.20
N ARG A 329 20.21 -9.47 46.21
CA ARG A 329 21.15 -10.60 46.42
C ARG A 329 22.54 -10.13 46.84
N ALA A 330 23.06 -9.06 46.23
CA ALA A 330 24.36 -8.48 46.60
C ALA A 330 24.35 -7.90 48.03
N ALA A 331 23.27 -7.22 48.42
CA ALA A 331 23.09 -6.71 49.78
C ALA A 331 23.01 -7.85 50.82
N ALA A 332 22.29 -8.94 50.52
CA ALA A 332 22.22 -10.11 51.39
C ALA A 332 23.59 -10.79 51.57
N ALA A 333 24.35 -10.98 50.48
CA ALA A 333 25.71 -11.54 50.54
C ALA A 333 26.68 -10.66 51.34
N ALA A 334 26.58 -9.33 51.22
CA ALA A 334 27.37 -8.39 52.01
C ALA A 334 27.04 -8.47 53.52
N ALA A 335 25.76 -8.61 53.87
CA ALA A 335 25.33 -8.79 55.26
C ALA A 335 25.82 -10.11 55.87
N GLU A 336 25.80 -11.22 55.09
CA GLU A 336 26.35 -12.51 55.53
C GLU A 336 27.87 -12.44 55.75
N ALA A 337 28.60 -11.77 54.85
CA ALA A 337 30.04 -11.55 55.00
C ALA A 337 30.37 -10.70 56.24
N ALA A 338 29.58 -9.66 56.53
CA ALA A 338 29.73 -8.85 57.72
C ALA A 338 29.46 -9.65 59.01
N ALA A 339 28.42 -10.49 59.04
CA ALA A 339 28.14 -11.37 60.17
C ALA A 339 29.29 -12.35 60.44
N LYS A 340 29.83 -13.00 59.40
CA LYS A 340 31.00 -13.89 59.49
C LYS A 340 32.25 -13.17 59.97
N ALA A 341 32.47 -11.92 59.57
CA ALA A 341 33.58 -11.10 60.05
C ALA A 341 33.46 -10.77 61.56
N ILE A 342 32.24 -10.48 62.04
CA ILE A 342 31.97 -10.23 63.46
C ILE A 342 32.20 -11.51 64.30
N GLU A 343 31.77 -12.67 63.82
CA GLU A 343 32.00 -13.95 64.50
C GLU A 343 33.48 -14.33 64.55
N ALA A 344 34.21 -14.19 63.44
CA ALA A 344 35.67 -14.39 63.43
C ALA A 344 36.42 -13.42 64.37
N ALA A 345 35.95 -12.18 64.48
CA ALA A 345 36.48 -11.19 65.43
C ALA A 345 36.12 -11.48 66.90
N ARG A 346 35.08 -12.28 67.17
CA ARG A 346 34.78 -12.81 68.50
C ARG A 346 35.73 -13.97 68.84
N VAL A 347 35.88 -14.95 67.95
CA VAL A 347 36.77 -16.11 68.17
C VAL A 347 38.23 -15.68 68.38
N SER A 348 38.72 -14.68 67.65
CA SER A 348 40.08 -14.16 67.86
C SER A 348 40.27 -13.46 69.20
N LYS A 349 39.26 -12.69 69.67
CA LYS A 349 39.28 -12.08 71.02
C LYS A 349 39.19 -13.12 72.13
N GLU A 350 38.39 -14.17 71.95
CA GLU A 350 38.25 -15.27 72.90
C GLU A 350 39.55 -16.08 73.02
N LYS A 351 40.22 -16.34 71.90
CA LYS A 351 41.56 -16.95 71.87
C LYS A 351 42.63 -16.06 72.53
N ALA A 352 42.62 -14.75 72.28
CA ALA A 352 43.52 -13.79 72.93
C ALA A 352 43.25 -13.61 74.45
N ALA A 353 42.02 -13.86 74.91
CA ALA A 353 41.68 -13.89 76.34
C ALA A 353 42.23 -15.16 77.02
N ALA A 354 42.13 -16.32 76.36
CA ALA A 354 42.72 -17.57 76.84
C ALA A 354 44.25 -17.48 76.97
N GLU A 355 44.92 -16.83 76.00
CA GLU A 355 46.38 -16.65 76.02
C GLU A 355 46.84 -15.66 77.11
N ARG A 356 46.02 -14.67 77.49
CA ARG A 356 46.35 -13.75 78.59
C ARG A 356 46.36 -14.40 79.98
N LEU A 357 45.59 -15.46 80.21
CA LEU A 357 45.66 -16.23 81.47
C LEU A 357 46.96 -17.04 81.64
N ALA A 358 47.77 -17.19 80.58
CA ALA A 358 49.10 -17.79 80.67
C ALA A 358 50.24 -16.75 80.85
N ALA A 359 49.97 -15.47 80.62
CA ALA A 359 51.00 -14.42 80.53
C ALA A 359 51.09 -13.48 81.75
N GLU A 360 50.15 -13.53 82.70
CA GLU A 360 50.14 -12.67 83.89
C GLU A 360 51.12 -13.16 84.99
N LYS A 361 52.41 -13.29 84.65
CA LYS A 361 53.47 -13.62 85.61
C LYS A 361 54.84 -13.00 85.35
N ALA A 362 54.95 -12.04 84.41
CA ALA A 362 56.20 -11.35 84.08
C ALA A 362 55.98 -9.86 83.74
N MET A 363 55.53 -9.04 84.70
CA MET A 363 55.54 -7.58 84.54
C MET A 363 56.97 -7.03 84.70
N ALA A 364 57.70 -6.83 83.59
CA ALA A 364 59.09 -6.37 83.64
C ALA A 364 59.56 -5.42 82.52
N GLU A 365 58.68 -4.83 81.69
CA GLU A 365 59.10 -3.75 80.78
C GLU A 365 57.99 -2.72 80.50
N LYS A 366 58.00 -1.61 81.25
CA LYS A 366 56.88 -0.64 81.31
C LYS A 366 57.16 0.71 80.62
N VAL A 367 58.08 0.74 79.65
CA VAL A 367 58.55 1.98 78.98
C VAL A 367 58.34 1.99 77.46
N ALA A 368 58.28 0.82 76.80
CA ALA A 368 58.03 0.74 75.35
C ALA A 368 56.57 1.03 74.94
N ALA A 369 55.61 0.87 75.85
CA ALA A 369 54.18 0.86 75.53
C ALA A 369 53.56 2.24 75.21
N GLU A 370 54.11 3.32 75.76
CA GLU A 370 53.50 4.66 75.69
C GLU A 370 53.63 5.28 74.28
N LYS A 371 54.75 5.01 73.60
CA LYS A 371 54.97 5.50 72.22
C LYS A 371 54.05 4.82 71.20
N ALA A 372 53.68 3.55 71.44
CA ALA A 372 52.76 2.81 70.58
C ALA A 372 51.31 3.32 70.65
N MET A 373 50.89 3.90 71.78
CA MET A 373 49.54 4.48 71.91
C MET A 373 49.37 5.79 71.12
N ALA A 374 50.43 6.59 71.01
CA ALA A 374 50.41 7.81 70.18
C ALA A 374 50.26 7.51 68.68
N GLU A 375 50.95 6.48 68.18
CA GLU A 375 50.89 6.07 66.77
C GLU A 375 49.56 5.37 66.44
N ALA A 376 49.00 4.59 67.39
CA ALA A 376 47.68 3.98 67.25
C ALA A 376 46.54 5.01 67.20
N ALA A 377 46.67 6.16 67.87
CA ALA A 377 45.66 7.23 67.83
C ALA A 377 45.57 7.88 66.43
N LEU A 378 46.70 8.28 65.86
CA LEU A 378 46.76 8.85 64.50
C LEU A 378 46.28 7.86 63.43
N ALA A 379 46.57 6.56 63.60
CA ALA A 379 46.08 5.49 62.73
C ALA A 379 44.57 5.19 62.88
N ALA A 380 43.91 5.68 63.93
CA ALA A 380 42.46 5.62 64.09
C ALA A 380 41.77 6.85 63.47
N GLU A 381 42.32 8.05 63.69
CA GLU A 381 41.82 9.30 63.13
C GLU A 381 41.83 9.29 61.59
N ALA A 382 42.94 8.86 60.98
CA ALA A 382 43.05 8.70 59.53
C ALA A 382 42.07 7.66 58.93
N LYS A 383 41.56 6.71 59.74
CA LYS A 383 40.50 5.77 59.30
C LYS A 383 39.12 6.41 59.37
N ALA A 384 38.83 7.15 60.44
CA ALA A 384 37.57 7.88 60.58
C ALA A 384 37.38 8.91 59.46
N GLU A 385 38.44 9.64 59.10
CA GLU A 385 38.41 10.61 58.00
C GLU A 385 38.24 9.92 56.62
N ALA A 386 38.93 8.79 56.39
CA ALA A 386 38.77 8.00 55.17
C ALA A 386 37.36 7.35 55.04
N GLU A 387 36.71 7.02 56.14
CA GLU A 387 35.36 6.47 56.18
C GLU A 387 34.30 7.57 55.96
N ALA A 388 34.46 8.74 56.59
CA ALA A 388 33.65 9.93 56.31
C ALA A 388 33.75 10.37 54.84
N ALA A 389 34.96 10.33 54.26
CA ALA A 389 35.19 10.63 52.85
C ALA A 389 34.56 9.61 51.88
N ARG A 390 34.29 8.37 52.33
CA ARG A 390 33.51 7.39 51.56
C ARG A 390 32.01 7.69 51.66
N ALA A 391 31.48 7.89 52.87
CA ALA A 391 30.08 8.23 53.08
C ALA A 391 29.64 9.49 52.31
N ALA A 392 30.50 10.53 52.26
CA ALA A 392 30.26 11.73 51.46
C ALA A 392 30.16 11.46 49.95
N LYS A 393 31.04 10.60 49.41
CA LYS A 393 31.02 10.20 47.99
C LYS A 393 29.84 9.31 47.63
N GLU A 394 29.45 8.40 48.54
CA GLU A 394 28.28 7.54 48.37
C GLU A 394 26.99 8.36 48.37
N LYS A 395 26.86 9.35 49.28
CA LYS A 395 25.71 10.26 49.30
C LYS A 395 25.62 11.09 48.00
N ALA A 396 26.73 11.64 47.51
CA ALA A 396 26.76 12.35 46.23
C ALA A 396 26.40 11.45 45.04
N ALA A 397 26.80 10.17 45.05
CA ALA A 397 26.41 9.20 44.04
C ALA A 397 24.91 8.85 44.11
N ALA A 398 24.32 8.76 45.30
CA ALA A 398 22.89 8.56 45.50
C ALA A 398 22.07 9.76 45.00
N GLU A 399 22.47 10.98 45.33
CA GLU A 399 21.83 12.21 44.84
C GLU A 399 21.90 12.32 43.31
N SER A 400 23.02 11.94 42.68
CA SER A 400 23.15 11.88 41.22
C SER A 400 22.24 10.81 40.57
N ARG A 401 22.02 9.66 41.22
CA ARG A 401 21.05 8.65 40.74
C ARG A 401 19.62 9.19 40.77
N ILE A 402 19.20 9.80 41.87
CA ILE A 402 17.87 10.41 42.02
C ILE A 402 17.62 11.49 40.97
N GLN A 403 18.62 12.32 40.65
CA GLN A 403 18.51 13.32 39.58
C GLN A 403 18.30 12.68 38.20
N LYS A 404 19.08 11.65 37.84
CA LYS A 404 18.93 10.93 36.57
C LYS A 404 17.59 10.20 36.46
N GLU A 405 17.09 9.65 37.56
CA GLU A 405 15.78 9.01 37.59
C GLU A 405 14.63 10.01 37.39
N GLN A 406 14.72 11.20 38.02
CA GLN A 406 13.77 12.29 37.77
C GLN A 406 13.86 12.84 36.34
N GLU A 407 15.05 12.90 35.74
CA GLU A 407 15.24 13.31 34.34
C GLU A 407 14.64 12.29 33.37
N ALA A 408 14.89 10.98 33.59
CA ALA A 408 14.27 9.91 32.82
C ALA A 408 12.74 9.89 32.93
N LEU A 409 12.20 10.11 34.14
CA LEU A 409 10.75 10.21 34.38
C LEU A 409 10.13 11.41 33.65
N ARG A 410 10.83 12.55 33.59
CA ARG A 410 10.40 13.73 32.81
C ARG A 410 10.42 13.45 31.31
N ALA A 411 11.48 12.83 30.79
CA ALA A 411 11.55 12.44 29.38
C ALA A 411 10.43 11.47 28.99
N GLN A 412 10.10 10.50 29.85
CA GLN A 412 8.97 9.59 29.64
C GLN A 412 7.62 10.32 29.67
N ALA A 413 7.45 11.30 30.58
CA ALA A 413 6.24 12.12 30.64
C ALA A 413 6.10 13.09 29.45
N GLU A 414 7.20 13.57 28.89
CA GLU A 414 7.22 14.38 27.67
C GLU A 414 6.85 13.54 26.44
N GLN A 415 7.42 12.34 26.30
CA GLN A 415 7.04 11.37 25.26
C GLN A 415 5.54 11.04 25.32
N ALA A 416 5.00 10.77 26.52
CA ALA A 416 3.57 10.51 26.71
C ALA A 416 2.67 11.71 26.35
N GLN A 417 3.14 12.95 26.53
CA GLN A 417 2.43 14.15 26.06
C GLN A 417 2.49 14.27 24.53
N VAL A 418 3.61 13.90 23.90
CA VAL A 418 3.75 13.90 22.44
C VAL A 418 2.84 12.84 21.79
N THR A 419 2.73 11.63 22.35
CA THR A 419 1.81 10.61 21.83
C THR A 419 0.35 11.00 22.01
N ALA A 420 -0.06 11.45 23.20
CA ALA A 420 -1.44 11.93 23.43
C ALA A 420 -1.82 13.14 22.54
N ALA A 421 -0.86 14.02 22.23
CA ALA A 421 -1.05 15.12 21.30
C ALA A 421 -1.10 14.66 19.82
N ALA A 422 -0.49 13.52 19.47
CA ALA A 422 -0.60 12.90 18.15
C ALA A 422 -1.95 12.17 17.99
N GLU A 423 -2.35 11.37 18.97
CA GLU A 423 -3.66 10.70 19.04
C GLU A 423 -4.80 11.71 18.88
N LYS A 424 -4.79 12.81 19.66
CA LYS A 424 -5.81 13.85 19.55
C LYS A 424 -5.85 14.51 18.16
N ARG A 425 -4.70 14.69 17.50
CA ARG A 425 -4.64 15.21 16.13
C ARG A 425 -5.17 14.20 15.11
N ALA A 426 -4.97 12.91 15.33
CA ALA A 426 -5.55 11.85 14.51
C ALA A 426 -7.08 11.80 14.66
N GLU A 427 -7.61 11.95 15.88
CA GLU A 427 -9.05 12.06 16.14
C GLU A 427 -9.65 13.32 15.47
N GLU A 428 -9.03 14.49 15.64
CA GLU A 428 -9.44 15.74 14.99
C GLU A 428 -9.43 15.63 13.44
N ALA A 429 -8.42 14.96 12.86
CA ALA A 429 -8.35 14.70 11.42
C ALA A 429 -9.41 13.69 10.94
N ALA A 430 -9.68 12.64 11.72
CA ALA A 430 -10.71 11.66 11.43
C ALA A 430 -12.12 12.27 11.49
N ALA A 431 -12.37 13.20 12.42
CA ALA A 431 -13.60 13.97 12.50
C ALA A 431 -13.79 14.85 11.23
N GLN A 432 -12.75 15.58 10.81
CA GLN A 432 -12.79 16.38 9.57
C GLN A 432 -13.00 15.52 8.31
N ALA A 433 -12.41 14.32 8.26
CA ALA A 433 -12.62 13.38 7.16
C ALA A 433 -14.08 12.90 7.08
N ARG A 434 -14.71 12.61 8.24
CA ARG A 434 -16.14 12.25 8.31
C ARG A 434 -17.04 13.40 7.86
N GLU A 435 -16.78 14.63 8.31
CA GLU A 435 -17.52 15.82 7.87
C GLU A 435 -17.44 16.03 6.35
N GLN A 436 -16.26 15.84 5.74
CA GLN A 436 -16.10 15.91 4.29
C GLN A 436 -16.89 14.83 3.54
N VAL A 437 -16.92 13.60 4.06
CA VAL A 437 -17.71 12.50 3.48
C VAL A 437 -19.21 12.79 3.56
N ASP A 438 -19.70 13.30 4.69
CA ASP A 438 -21.11 13.70 4.84
C ASP A 438 -21.48 14.88 3.93
N ALA A 439 -20.57 15.85 3.77
CA ALA A 439 -20.74 16.95 2.81
C ALA A 439 -20.80 16.45 1.35
N GLU A 440 -19.95 15.50 0.97
CA GLU A 440 -20.04 14.87 -0.36
C GLU A 440 -21.34 14.07 -0.56
N GLN A 441 -21.81 13.35 0.46
CA GLN A 441 -23.08 12.62 0.41
C GLN A 441 -24.28 13.57 0.26
N GLN A 442 -24.30 14.69 1.00
CA GLN A 442 -25.32 15.73 0.83
C GLN A 442 -25.26 16.37 -0.56
N ALA A 443 -24.07 16.66 -1.09
CA ALA A 443 -23.89 17.20 -2.43
C ALA A 443 -24.37 16.21 -3.51
N HIS A 444 -24.05 14.93 -3.37
CA HIS A 444 -24.54 13.88 -4.27
C HIS A 444 -26.06 13.75 -4.20
N LYS A 445 -26.66 13.77 -3.00
CA LYS A 445 -28.11 13.73 -2.84
C LYS A 445 -28.80 14.90 -3.57
N ARG A 446 -28.33 16.14 -3.33
CA ARG A 446 -28.86 17.33 -4.04
C ARG A 446 -28.76 17.20 -5.56
N ALA A 447 -27.64 16.68 -6.08
CA ALA A 447 -27.47 16.45 -7.52
C ALA A 447 -28.42 15.38 -8.09
N VAL A 448 -28.81 14.36 -7.31
CA VAL A 448 -29.83 13.38 -7.69
C VAL A 448 -31.23 14.00 -7.67
N ASP A 449 -31.55 14.78 -6.63
CA ASP A 449 -32.82 15.50 -6.52
C ASP A 449 -33.00 16.53 -7.67
N ASP A 450 -31.92 17.25 -8.03
CA ASP A 450 -31.87 18.15 -9.19
C ASP A 450 -32.05 17.41 -10.52
N GLU A 451 -31.41 16.24 -10.73
CA GLU A 451 -31.60 15.47 -11.96
C GLU A 451 -33.03 14.89 -12.05
N ALA A 452 -33.65 14.52 -10.92
CA ALA A 452 -35.06 14.13 -10.88
C ALA A 452 -36.00 15.29 -11.23
N ALA A 453 -35.78 16.48 -10.66
CA ALA A 453 -36.55 17.68 -10.99
C ALA A 453 -36.41 18.10 -12.47
N GLN A 454 -35.22 17.95 -13.06
CA GLN A 454 -35.00 18.20 -14.49
C GLN A 454 -35.78 17.20 -15.37
N ARG A 455 -35.80 15.92 -15.01
CA ARG A 455 -36.60 14.89 -15.73
C ARG A 455 -38.09 15.20 -15.66
N GLU A 456 -38.62 15.54 -14.49
CA GLU A 456 -40.05 15.89 -14.35
C GLU A 456 -40.39 17.16 -15.17
N ALA A 457 -39.52 18.16 -15.18
CA ALA A 457 -39.68 19.35 -16.01
C ALA A 457 -39.66 19.03 -17.53
N GLU A 458 -38.84 18.07 -17.96
CA GLU A 458 -38.82 17.60 -19.35
C GLU A 458 -40.09 16.81 -19.71
N GLU A 459 -40.59 15.96 -18.82
CA GLU A 459 -41.86 15.23 -19.03
C GLU A 459 -43.06 16.18 -19.05
N ARG A 460 -43.12 17.17 -18.15
CA ARG A 460 -44.11 18.26 -18.21
C ARG A 460 -44.05 19.03 -19.53
N ARG A 461 -42.86 19.26 -20.11
CA ARG A 461 -42.71 19.85 -21.45
C ARG A 461 -43.23 18.92 -22.56
N LYS A 462 -42.89 17.63 -22.51
CA LYS A 462 -43.38 16.60 -23.46
C LYS A 462 -44.91 16.46 -23.42
N ALA A 463 -45.52 16.49 -22.23
CA ALA A 463 -46.96 16.45 -22.03
C ALA A 463 -47.65 17.70 -22.61
N LYS A 464 -47.16 18.90 -22.30
CA LYS A 464 -47.66 20.15 -22.90
C LYS A 464 -47.56 20.16 -24.43
N ALA A 465 -46.49 19.60 -25.01
CA ALA A 465 -46.34 19.45 -26.45
C ALA A 465 -47.34 18.45 -27.07
N LYS A 466 -47.61 17.31 -26.40
CA LYS A 466 -48.65 16.35 -26.82
C LYS A 466 -50.04 17.00 -26.81
N ASN A 467 -50.42 17.67 -25.72
CA ASN A 467 -51.72 18.35 -25.62
C ASN A 467 -51.86 19.46 -26.67
N LYS A 468 -50.80 20.25 -26.95
CA LYS A 468 -50.82 21.25 -28.02
C LYS A 468 -51.02 20.64 -29.42
N LYS A 469 -50.46 19.45 -29.68
CA LYS A 469 -50.71 18.70 -30.93
C LYS A 469 -52.14 18.16 -31.00
N GLN A 470 -52.69 17.62 -29.91
CA GLN A 470 -54.08 17.16 -29.85
C GLN A 470 -55.08 18.32 -30.04
N ALA A 471 -54.89 19.44 -29.33
CA ALA A 471 -55.73 20.62 -29.47
C ALA A 471 -55.71 21.19 -30.91
N LYS A 472 -54.54 21.22 -31.58
CA LYS A 472 -54.48 21.59 -33.01
C LYS A 472 -55.25 20.59 -33.88
N LYS A 473 -55.13 19.28 -33.64
CA LYS A 473 -55.89 18.26 -34.39
C LYS A 473 -57.40 18.40 -34.19
N GLN A 474 -57.86 18.66 -32.96
CA GLN A 474 -59.27 18.92 -32.67
C GLN A 474 -59.77 20.19 -33.35
N ARG A 475 -59.01 21.30 -33.30
CA ARG A 475 -59.39 22.55 -33.98
C ARG A 475 -59.46 22.40 -35.50
N MET A 476 -58.51 21.68 -36.11
CA MET A 476 -58.56 21.36 -37.55
C MET A 476 -59.66 20.34 -37.92
N LYS A 477 -60.20 19.56 -36.97
CA LYS A 477 -61.39 18.74 -37.21
C LYS A 477 -62.66 19.59 -37.13
N ALA A 478 -62.78 20.47 -36.14
CA ALA A 478 -63.89 21.41 -36.02
C ALA A 478 -64.01 22.29 -37.28
N GLN A 479 -62.90 22.89 -37.73
CA GLN A 479 -62.82 23.67 -38.98
C GLN A 479 -62.98 22.84 -40.27
N ALA A 480 -63.31 21.55 -40.16
CA ALA A 480 -63.66 20.66 -41.28
C ALA A 480 -65.06 20.02 -41.10
N GLU A 481 -65.75 20.32 -40.00
CA GLU A 481 -67.16 19.99 -39.74
C GLU A 481 -68.03 21.27 -39.69
N GLU A 482 -67.39 22.44 -39.63
CA GLU A 482 -67.96 23.78 -39.82
C GLU A 482 -68.04 24.05 -41.33
N GLU A 483 -69.15 23.67 -41.97
CA GLU A 483 -69.40 23.94 -43.39
C GLU A 483 -69.51 25.46 -43.65
N PRO A 484 -69.09 25.95 -44.83
CA PRO A 484 -69.13 27.38 -45.15
C PRO A 484 -70.56 27.83 -45.51
N GLU A 485 -71.38 28.11 -44.49
CA GLU A 485 -72.60 28.89 -44.69
C GLU A 485 -72.25 30.28 -45.26
N THR A 486 -73.02 30.70 -46.25
CA THR A 486 -72.71 31.85 -47.09
C THR A 486 -72.90 33.19 -46.35
N PRO A 487 -71.92 34.10 -46.36
CA PRO A 487 -72.14 35.46 -45.88
C PRO A 487 -73.07 36.20 -46.84
N ALA A 488 -74.20 36.69 -46.32
CA ALA A 488 -75.04 37.67 -47.01
C ALA A 488 -74.45 39.09 -46.86
N GLU A 489 -74.77 39.96 -47.82
CA GLU A 489 -74.46 41.40 -47.74
C GLU A 489 -75.43 42.12 -46.80
N GLU A 490 -74.93 43.14 -46.09
CA GLU A 490 -75.59 44.32 -45.46
C GLU A 490 -74.80 44.70 -44.18
N ASP A 491 -74.62 45.96 -43.78
CA ASP A 491 -74.36 47.22 -44.50
C ASP A 491 -73.71 48.23 -43.48
N GLU A 492 -73.50 49.49 -43.86
CA GLU A 492 -73.00 50.65 -43.07
C GLU A 492 -73.16 50.62 -41.52
N THR A 493 -72.11 51.04 -40.78
CA THR A 493 -72.11 52.32 -40.01
C THR A 493 -70.76 52.65 -39.31
N GLU A 494 -70.68 53.88 -38.78
CA GLU A 494 -69.49 54.66 -38.38
C GLU A 494 -68.92 54.39 -36.95
N GLY A 495 -67.83 55.09 -36.58
CA GLY A 495 -67.21 55.11 -35.23
C GLY A 495 -65.82 54.44 -35.21
N LEU A 496 -64.67 55.11 -35.29
CA LEU A 496 -64.21 56.36 -34.64
C LEU A 496 -64.16 56.24 -33.10
N GLU A 497 -62.97 55.92 -32.54
CA GLU A 497 -62.28 56.65 -31.44
C GLU A 497 -61.14 55.85 -30.77
N GLU A 498 -60.08 56.58 -30.40
CA GLU A 498 -59.00 56.27 -29.44
C GLU A 498 -59.48 56.64 -28.00
N PRO A 499 -58.67 56.61 -26.90
CA PRO A 499 -57.44 55.88 -26.57
C PRO A 499 -57.48 55.31 -25.10
N GLU A 500 -56.32 55.31 -24.42
CA GLU A 500 -56.09 55.45 -22.95
C GLU A 500 -55.64 54.23 -22.11
N GLU A 501 -54.65 54.52 -21.25
CA GLU A 501 -54.24 53.71 -20.10
C GLU A 501 -55.24 53.89 -18.92
N PRO A 502 -55.16 53.06 -17.87
CA PRO A 502 -55.30 53.61 -16.52
C PRO A 502 -53.99 53.50 -15.73
N ARG A 503 -53.49 54.64 -15.26
CA ARG A 503 -52.32 54.74 -14.37
C ARG A 503 -52.72 54.83 -12.90
N ASN A 504 -51.74 54.53 -12.04
CA ASN A 504 -51.55 55.07 -10.68
C ASN A 504 -52.60 54.74 -9.59
N ARG A 505 -52.13 54.11 -8.52
CA ARG A 505 -51.62 54.87 -7.35
C ARG A 505 -50.73 54.00 -6.43
N ALA A 506 -49.79 54.67 -5.76
CA ALA A 506 -48.95 54.12 -4.68
C ALA A 506 -49.40 54.72 -3.32
N PRO A 507 -48.69 54.49 -2.20
CA PRO A 507 -47.62 55.45 -1.86
C PRO A 507 -46.42 54.96 -1.00
N ALA A 508 -45.27 55.65 -1.16
CA ALA A 508 -44.21 55.93 -0.17
C ALA A 508 -43.35 54.75 0.40
N ALA A 509 -42.14 54.94 0.95
CA ALA A 509 -41.41 56.19 1.27
C ALA A 509 -39.87 56.06 1.23
N THR A 510 -39.16 57.09 0.71
CA THR A 510 -37.69 57.35 0.83
C THR A 510 -36.76 56.30 0.15
N SER A 511 -35.49 56.52 -0.23
CA SER A 511 -34.51 57.64 -0.23
C SER A 511 -33.37 57.27 -1.26
N LYS A 512 -32.52 58.10 -1.88
CA LYS A 512 -32.12 59.54 -1.78
C LYS A 512 -31.47 60.01 -3.15
N LYS A 513 -30.41 60.83 -3.12
CA LYS A 513 -29.49 61.31 -4.21
C LYS A 513 -29.07 60.20 -5.22
N GLY A 514 -28.77 60.44 -6.51
CA GLY A 514 -28.46 61.66 -7.28
C GLY A 514 -26.95 61.77 -7.62
N GLY A 515 -26.46 62.14 -8.81
CA GLY A 515 -27.08 62.57 -10.08
C GLY A 515 -26.01 63.03 -11.13
N LYS A 516 -26.42 63.78 -12.18
CA LYS A 516 -25.61 64.30 -13.33
C LYS A 516 -25.10 63.21 -14.31
N LYS A 517 -25.47 63.21 -15.60
CA LYS A 517 -25.11 64.12 -16.72
C LYS A 517 -23.60 64.19 -17.06
N LYS A 518 -23.23 63.63 -18.22
CA LYS A 518 -22.67 64.40 -19.35
C LYS A 518 -22.86 63.67 -20.69
N LYS A 519 -22.95 64.42 -21.79
CA LYS A 519 -22.88 63.92 -23.18
C LYS A 519 -21.41 63.86 -23.61
N GLY A 520 -21.08 62.98 -24.56
CA GLY A 520 -19.81 62.99 -25.31
C GLY A 520 -20.02 62.32 -26.67
N SER A 521 -19.59 62.97 -27.76
CA SER A 521 -19.84 62.51 -29.14
C SER A 521 -18.64 62.82 -30.04
N THR A 522 -18.02 61.77 -30.59
CA THR A 522 -17.24 61.69 -31.85
C THR A 522 -16.90 60.20 -32.04
N LYS A 523 -17.24 59.50 -33.13
CA LYS A 523 -16.97 59.68 -34.58
C LYS A 523 -15.62 59.09 -35.03
N ALA A 524 -15.73 57.99 -35.78
CA ALA A 524 -14.80 57.42 -36.78
C ALA A 524 -13.39 56.97 -36.35
N ALA A 525 -13.19 55.64 -36.34
CA ALA A 525 -12.12 54.96 -37.09
C ALA A 525 -12.36 53.43 -37.11
N GLN A 526 -12.13 52.78 -38.26
CA GLN A 526 -11.63 51.40 -38.30
C GLN A 526 -10.11 51.48 -38.54
N PRO A 527 -9.32 50.50 -38.05
CA PRO A 527 -8.96 49.43 -38.97
C PRO A 527 -9.03 48.02 -38.36
N HIS A 528 -8.79 47.04 -39.23
CA HIS A 528 -8.73 45.60 -39.01
C HIS A 528 -7.44 45.19 -38.24
N VAL A 529 -7.55 44.37 -37.19
CA VAL A 529 -6.48 43.49 -36.66
C VAL A 529 -7.08 42.42 -35.72
N ASP A 530 -6.35 41.33 -35.54
CA ASP A 530 -6.82 40.08 -34.95
C ASP A 530 -7.03 40.09 -33.43
N SER A 531 -8.02 39.34 -32.96
CA SER A 531 -8.26 39.06 -31.53
C SER A 531 -7.95 37.60 -31.22
N LEU A 532 -6.72 37.32 -30.78
CA LEU A 532 -6.34 36.01 -30.25
C LEU A 532 -6.90 35.80 -28.84
N ASN A 533 -7.38 34.58 -28.58
CA ASN A 533 -8.11 34.18 -27.38
C ASN A 533 -7.19 34.04 -26.14
N THR A 534 -6.96 35.15 -25.43
CA THR A 534 -6.10 35.20 -24.22
C THR A 534 -6.84 34.75 -22.95
N LYS A 535 -7.10 33.45 -22.82
CA LYS A 535 -7.62 32.82 -21.59
C LYS A 535 -6.89 31.52 -21.25
N ASN A 536 -5.67 31.61 -20.72
CA ASN A 536 -4.96 30.45 -20.16
C ASN A 536 -3.84 30.73 -19.13
N SER A 537 -3.46 31.98 -18.85
CA SER A 537 -2.22 32.32 -18.13
C SER A 537 -2.21 32.12 -16.60
N ALA A 538 -3.33 31.74 -15.98
CA ALA A 538 -3.42 31.56 -14.53
C ALA A 538 -2.77 30.23 -14.05
N SER A 539 -2.85 29.18 -14.87
CA SER A 539 -2.40 27.83 -14.52
C SER A 539 -0.87 27.69 -14.50
N ASP A 540 -0.19 28.35 -15.45
CA ASP A 540 1.24 28.16 -15.66
C ASP A 540 2.09 28.70 -14.50
N TRP A 541 1.69 29.81 -13.88
CA TRP A 541 2.38 30.38 -12.72
C TRP A 541 2.47 29.40 -11.56
N GLN A 542 1.41 28.62 -11.31
CA GLN A 542 1.38 27.65 -10.22
C GLN A 542 2.30 26.45 -10.53
N LEU A 543 2.40 26.04 -11.82
CA LEU A 543 3.33 25.00 -12.26
C LEU A 543 4.80 25.44 -12.10
N TRP A 544 5.12 26.68 -12.46
CA TRP A 544 6.46 27.27 -12.32
C TRP A 544 6.89 27.40 -10.86
N VAL A 545 5.99 27.78 -9.94
CA VAL A 545 6.29 27.83 -8.50
C VAL A 545 6.60 26.43 -7.94
N CYS A 546 5.84 25.40 -8.34
CA CYS A 546 6.13 24.01 -7.93
C CYS A 546 7.48 23.51 -8.49
N LEU A 547 7.80 23.81 -9.75
CA LEU A 547 9.10 23.46 -10.36
C LEU A 547 10.28 24.15 -9.65
N ALA A 548 10.16 25.45 -9.35
CA ALA A 548 11.18 26.19 -8.61
C ALA A 548 11.43 25.61 -7.21
N GLY A 549 10.36 25.28 -6.47
CA GLY A 549 10.46 24.65 -5.15
C GLY A 549 11.14 23.28 -5.18
N PHE A 550 10.88 22.47 -6.21
CA PHE A 550 11.51 21.16 -6.37
C PHE A 550 13.02 21.27 -6.65
N VAL A 551 13.43 22.20 -7.51
CA VAL A 551 14.86 22.45 -7.79
C VAL A 551 15.63 22.89 -6.53
N VAL A 552 15.03 23.75 -5.69
CA VAL A 552 15.64 24.16 -4.41
C VAL A 552 15.78 22.96 -3.45
N LEU A 553 14.77 22.10 -3.33
CA LEU A 553 14.85 20.89 -2.50
C LEU A 553 15.94 19.93 -2.96
N VAL A 554 16.09 19.70 -4.27
CA VAL A 554 17.16 18.86 -4.84
C VAL A 554 18.55 19.48 -4.57
N ALA A 555 18.70 20.80 -4.72
CA ALA A 555 19.97 21.48 -4.45
C ALA A 555 20.38 21.41 -2.96
N VAL A 556 19.44 21.60 -2.03
CA VAL A 556 19.67 21.44 -0.59
C VAL A 556 20.00 19.98 -0.24
N GLY A 557 19.31 19.02 -0.85
CA GLY A 557 19.63 17.59 -0.71
C GLY A 557 21.06 17.26 -1.18
N LEU A 558 21.49 17.81 -2.32
CA LEU A 558 22.87 17.64 -2.81
C LEU A 558 23.91 18.26 -1.86
N MET A 559 23.68 19.48 -1.36
CA MET A 559 24.59 20.10 -0.38
C MET A 559 24.69 19.28 0.92
N LEU A 560 23.57 18.76 1.44
CA LEU A 560 23.55 17.93 2.64
C LEU A 560 24.18 16.54 2.44
N HIS A 561 24.24 16.05 1.19
CA HIS A 561 24.97 14.82 0.86
C HIS A 561 26.47 15.08 0.69
N LEU A 562 26.85 16.16 -0.01
CA LEU A 562 28.25 16.58 -0.19
C LEU A 562 28.90 17.03 1.13
N SER A 563 28.13 17.54 2.09
CA SER A 563 28.61 17.87 3.45
C SER A 563 28.71 16.66 4.39
N LYS A 564 28.49 15.44 3.88
CA LYS A 564 28.64 14.16 4.62
C LYS A 564 29.73 13.26 4.04
N GLN A 565 30.45 13.73 3.02
CA GLN A 565 31.66 13.11 2.47
C GLN A 565 32.89 13.94 2.88
#